data_AF-A0A3R9ABJ4-F1
#
_entry.id   AF-A0A3R9ABJ4-F1
#
_cell.length_a   1.000
_cell.length_b   1.000
_cell.length_c   1.000
_cell.angle_alpha   90.00
_cell.angle_beta   90.00
_cell.angle_gamma   90.00
#
_symmetry.space_group_name_H-M   'P 1'
#
loop_
_entity.id
_entity.type
_entity.pdbx_description
1 polymer ?
#
loop_
_entity_poly.entity_id
_entity_poly.type
_entity_poly.pdbx_seq_one_letter_code
_entity_poly.pdbx_strand_id
1 'polypeptide(L)'
;MPAPRWLPILATLTMLTACDSSPETLPSVAVTTESFITAAARIDATSLLALSAAVDADPQGVANQLQSGLGGRRALQAYAAAMLENGEAAHLGRQWAALTADVPALSASEQKDGGVWHPRAEDAGFFTGGVAAALSQKPKALPDFAQGAGVAPPAPGQDVAEWLSARVDALPRPARAAFDQALHASAAS
;
A
#
# COMPACT_ATOMS: atom_id res chain seq x y z
N MET A 1 73.18 -40.84 -14.50
CA MET A 1 72.57 -39.60 -14.00
C MET A 1 71.74 -39.93 -12.76
N PRO A 2 71.85 -39.15 -11.68
CA PRO A 2 71.24 -39.39 -10.37
C PRO A 2 69.75 -39.00 -10.39
N ALA A 3 68.82 -39.82 -9.89
CA ALA A 3 68.26 -39.80 -8.52
C ALA A 3 67.16 -38.71 -8.34
N PRO A 4 66.41 -38.65 -7.23
CA PRO A 4 65.50 -39.69 -6.74
C PRO A 4 64.23 -39.08 -6.07
N ARG A 5 63.48 -39.94 -5.36
CA ARG A 5 62.75 -39.68 -4.10
C ARG A 5 61.36 -39.01 -4.12
N TRP A 6 60.40 -39.83 -3.66
CA TRP A 6 59.47 -39.61 -2.55
C TRP A 6 58.15 -38.86 -2.82
N LEU A 7 57.07 -39.57 -2.46
CA LEU A 7 55.76 -39.09 -1.99
C LEU A 7 55.87 -37.73 -1.27
N PRO A 8 54.86 -36.83 -1.38
CA PRO A 8 53.72 -36.98 -0.45
C PRO A 8 52.38 -36.34 -0.91
N ILE A 9 51.42 -36.40 0.01
CA ILE A 9 50.30 -35.46 0.25
C ILE A 9 48.91 -35.92 -0.20
N LEU A 10 48.19 -36.48 0.79
CA LEU A 10 46.76 -36.32 0.96
C LEU A 10 46.37 -34.85 0.82
N ALA A 11 45.66 -34.50 -0.25
CA ALA A 11 44.94 -33.24 -0.34
C ALA A 11 43.47 -33.49 0.01
N THR A 12 43.10 -33.06 1.21
CA THR A 12 41.73 -32.82 1.67
C THR A 12 41.05 -31.90 0.66
N LEU A 13 40.06 -32.41 -0.07
CA LEU A 13 39.22 -31.58 -0.94
C LEU A 13 38.05 -31.05 -0.12
N THR A 14 38.20 -29.81 0.35
CA THR A 14 37.12 -28.99 0.87
C THR A 14 36.16 -28.69 -0.28
N MET A 15 35.00 -29.33 -0.30
CA MET A 15 33.90 -28.93 -1.20
C MET A 15 33.39 -27.57 -0.71
N LEU A 16 33.62 -26.55 -1.53
CA LEU A 16 33.03 -25.22 -1.43
C LEU A 16 31.52 -25.36 -1.42
N THR A 17 30.86 -25.06 -0.29
CA THR A 17 29.44 -24.76 -0.28
C THR A 17 29.29 -23.41 -0.97
N ALA A 18 28.85 -23.43 -2.23
CA ALA A 18 28.33 -22.23 -2.86
C ALA A 18 27.18 -21.73 -1.98
N CYS A 19 27.32 -20.53 -1.43
CA CYS A 19 26.20 -19.76 -0.90
C CYS A 19 25.28 -19.46 -2.07
N ASP A 20 24.34 -20.36 -2.34
CA ASP A 20 23.13 -20.05 -3.08
C ASP A 20 22.30 -19.13 -2.19
N SER A 21 22.61 -17.84 -2.23
CA SER A 21 21.74 -16.81 -1.68
C SER A 21 20.56 -16.64 -2.63
N SER A 22 19.71 -17.66 -2.69
CA SER A 22 18.35 -17.51 -3.16
C SER A 22 17.65 -16.54 -2.20
N PRO A 23 17.06 -15.41 -2.66
CA PRO A 23 16.21 -14.62 -1.79
C PRO A 23 15.03 -15.51 -1.41
N GLU A 24 14.97 -15.90 -0.13
CA GLU A 24 13.76 -16.43 0.48
C GLU A 24 12.64 -15.45 0.17
N THR A 25 11.84 -15.79 -0.83
CA THR A 25 10.59 -15.12 -1.09
C THR A 25 9.71 -15.53 0.07
N LEU A 26 9.63 -14.67 1.10
CA LEU A 26 8.65 -14.82 2.16
C LEU A 26 7.32 -15.15 1.48
N PRO A 27 6.59 -16.19 1.94
CA PRO A 27 5.30 -16.50 1.33
C PRO A 27 4.49 -15.22 1.39
N SER A 28 4.17 -14.68 0.20
CA SER A 28 3.22 -13.60 0.03
C SER A 28 1.87 -14.18 0.42
N VAL A 29 1.62 -14.26 1.73
CA VAL A 29 0.33 -14.64 2.28
C VAL A 29 -0.61 -13.57 1.76
N ALA A 30 -1.45 -13.95 0.80
CA ALA A 30 -2.46 -13.07 0.25
C ALA A 30 -3.29 -12.56 1.43
N VAL A 31 -3.16 -11.26 1.73
CA VAL A 31 -3.88 -10.66 2.84
C VAL A 31 -5.36 -10.62 2.46
N THR A 32 -6.14 -11.44 3.15
CA THR A 32 -7.61 -11.44 3.01
C THR A 32 -8.19 -10.27 3.78
N THR A 33 -9.36 -9.77 3.37
CA THR A 33 -10.08 -8.73 4.13
C THR A 33 -10.24 -9.10 5.60
N GLU A 34 -10.57 -10.35 5.90
CA GLU A 34 -10.77 -10.83 7.27
C GLU A 34 -9.47 -10.78 8.09
N SER A 35 -8.34 -11.17 7.49
CA SER A 35 -7.03 -11.07 8.14
C SER A 35 -6.62 -9.61 8.36
N PHE A 36 -6.90 -8.73 7.39
CA PHE A 36 -6.64 -7.30 7.51
C PHE A 36 -7.51 -6.67 8.60
N ILE A 37 -8.82 -6.95 8.63
CA ILE A 37 -9.75 -6.44 9.64
C ILE A 37 -9.35 -6.92 11.03
N THR A 38 -9.00 -8.20 11.17
CA THR A 38 -8.59 -8.77 12.45
C THR A 38 -7.31 -8.13 12.98
N ALA A 39 -6.31 -7.94 12.10
CA ALA A 39 -5.08 -7.24 12.44
C ALA A 39 -5.34 -5.75 12.75
N ALA A 40 -6.20 -5.08 11.99
CA ALA A 40 -6.56 -3.68 12.18
C ALA A 40 -7.40 -3.42 13.45
N ALA A 41 -8.09 -4.45 13.97
CA ALA A 41 -8.83 -4.35 15.23
C ALA A 41 -7.91 -4.37 16.47
N ARG A 42 -6.67 -4.85 16.33
CA ARG A 42 -5.66 -4.95 17.39
C ARG A 42 -4.30 -4.54 16.84
N ILE A 43 -4.21 -3.29 16.38
CA ILE A 43 -2.95 -2.81 15.81
C ILE A 43 -1.91 -2.70 16.91
N ASP A 44 -0.84 -3.47 16.75
CA ASP A 44 0.41 -3.40 17.49
C ASP A 44 1.55 -3.25 16.48
N ALA A 45 2.79 -3.11 16.96
CA ALA A 45 3.94 -2.88 16.09
C ALA A 45 4.17 -4.02 15.07
N THR A 46 3.82 -5.26 15.43
CA THR A 46 4.03 -6.43 14.54
C THR A 46 2.95 -6.49 13.47
N SER A 47 1.68 -6.28 13.85
CA SER A 47 0.58 -6.26 12.91
C SER A 47 0.64 -5.05 11.97
N LEU A 48 1.09 -3.89 12.44
CA LEU A 48 1.29 -2.71 11.58
C LEU A 48 2.36 -2.96 10.51
N LEU A 49 3.48 -3.58 10.88
CA LEU A 49 4.54 -3.92 9.93
C LEU A 49 4.04 -4.91 8.87
N ALA A 50 3.30 -5.94 9.27
CA ALA A 50 2.72 -6.90 8.33
C ALA A 50 1.69 -6.25 7.38
N LEU A 51 0.82 -5.37 7.90
CA LEU A 51 -0.16 -4.63 7.10
C LEU A 51 0.51 -3.69 6.10
N SER A 52 1.53 -2.94 6.54
CA SER A 52 2.26 -2.03 5.65
C SER A 52 2.99 -2.78 4.53
N ALA A 53 3.63 -3.91 4.85
CA ALA A 53 4.27 -4.76 3.84
C ALA A 53 3.26 -5.33 2.81
N ALA A 54 2.05 -5.69 3.26
CA ALA A 54 1.00 -6.16 2.36
C ALA A 54 0.49 -5.05 1.43
N VAL A 55 0.31 -3.84 1.96
CA VAL A 55 -0.07 -2.67 1.16
C VAL A 55 1.04 -2.27 0.20
N ASP A 56 2.32 -2.42 0.58
CA ASP A 56 3.45 -2.16 -0.33
C ASP A 56 3.52 -3.18 -1.47
N ALA A 57 3.22 -4.45 -1.18
CA ALA A 57 3.28 -5.52 -2.16
C ALA A 57 2.14 -5.44 -3.19
N ASP A 58 0.92 -5.14 -2.75
CA ASP A 58 -0.25 -5.02 -3.61
C ASP A 58 -1.28 -4.01 -3.05
N PRO A 59 -1.03 -2.69 -3.21
CA PRO A 59 -1.91 -1.66 -2.66
C PRO A 59 -3.31 -1.74 -3.30
N GLN A 60 -3.35 -2.16 -4.56
CA GLN A 60 -4.54 -2.32 -5.36
C GLN A 60 -5.41 -3.49 -4.88
N GLY A 61 -4.81 -4.68 -4.72
CA GLY A 61 -5.51 -5.85 -4.21
C GLY A 61 -6.04 -5.65 -2.79
N VAL A 62 -5.26 -4.98 -1.92
CA VAL A 62 -5.72 -4.64 -0.57
C VAL A 62 -6.89 -3.66 -0.60
N ALA A 63 -6.84 -2.61 -1.41
CA ALA A 63 -7.93 -1.64 -1.53
C ALA A 63 -9.24 -2.31 -1.99
N ASN A 64 -9.18 -3.12 -3.05
CA ASN A 64 -10.32 -3.91 -3.55
C ASN A 64 -10.91 -4.84 -2.48
N GLN A 65 -10.04 -5.58 -1.77
CA GLN A 65 -10.47 -6.50 -0.70
C GLN A 65 -11.18 -5.75 0.43
N LEU A 66 -10.65 -4.60 0.86
CA LEU A 66 -11.24 -3.79 1.93
C LEU A 66 -12.54 -3.11 1.49
N GLN A 67 -12.61 -2.61 0.26
CA GLN A 67 -13.81 -1.99 -0.30
C GLN A 67 -14.95 -3.00 -0.41
N SER A 68 -14.66 -4.25 -0.76
CA SER A 68 -15.63 -5.35 -0.85
C SER A 68 -16.08 -5.92 0.50
N GLY A 69 -15.36 -5.67 1.59
CA GLY A 69 -15.56 -6.33 2.88
C GLY A 69 -16.37 -5.53 3.91
N LEU A 70 -17.23 -6.23 4.66
CA LEU A 70 -17.91 -5.65 5.83
C LEU A 70 -16.88 -5.20 6.87
N GLY A 71 -16.79 -3.89 7.12
CA GLY A 71 -15.87 -3.32 8.09
C GLY A 71 -14.51 -2.88 7.52
N GLY A 72 -14.26 -3.08 6.22
CA GLY A 72 -13.00 -2.69 5.59
C GLY A 72 -12.71 -1.19 5.70
N ARG A 73 -13.75 -0.33 5.72
CA ARG A 73 -13.59 1.12 5.95
C ARG A 73 -12.96 1.41 7.30
N ARG A 74 -13.49 0.79 8.37
CA ARG A 74 -12.95 0.98 9.73
C ARG A 74 -11.53 0.43 9.84
N ALA A 75 -11.27 -0.71 9.20
CA ALA A 75 -9.95 -1.31 9.19
C ALA A 75 -8.91 -0.43 8.49
N LEU A 76 -9.28 0.15 7.34
CA LEU A 76 -8.44 1.10 6.61
C LEU A 76 -8.17 2.37 7.43
N GLN A 77 -9.21 2.96 8.04
CA GLN A 77 -9.06 4.14 8.89
C GLN A 77 -8.17 3.84 10.11
N ALA A 78 -8.32 2.68 10.74
CA ALA A 78 -7.47 2.25 11.85
C ALA A 78 -6.01 2.05 11.40
N TYR A 79 -5.80 1.40 10.26
CA TYR A 79 -4.47 1.25 9.66
C TYR A 79 -3.81 2.61 9.39
N ALA A 80 -4.51 3.52 8.70
CA ALA A 80 -4.00 4.85 8.40
C ALA A 80 -3.70 5.63 9.70
N ALA A 81 -4.62 5.62 10.67
CA ALA A 81 -4.40 6.27 11.96
C ALA A 81 -3.17 5.72 12.69
N ALA A 82 -2.96 4.41 12.69
CA ALA A 82 -1.81 3.78 13.31
C ALA A 82 -0.49 4.12 12.59
N MET A 83 -0.47 4.17 11.26
CA MET A 83 0.69 4.65 10.50
C MET A 83 1.06 6.08 10.91
N LEU A 84 0.06 6.97 11.02
CA LEU A 84 0.28 8.35 11.45
C LEU A 84 0.75 8.44 12.93
N GLU A 85 0.28 7.56 13.81
CA GLU A 85 0.70 7.49 15.22
C GLU A 85 2.13 7.02 15.41
N ASN A 86 2.60 6.15 14.52
CA ASN A 86 3.96 5.61 14.55
C ASN A 86 4.96 6.48 13.76
N GLY A 87 4.54 7.65 13.25
CA GLY A 87 5.41 8.55 12.49
C GLY A 87 5.65 8.10 11.04
N GLU A 88 4.90 7.12 10.55
CA GLU A 88 5.02 6.54 9.21
C GLU A 88 4.18 7.30 8.16
N ALA A 89 3.93 8.60 8.38
CA ALA A 89 3.12 9.43 7.50
C ALA A 89 3.69 9.48 6.08
N ALA A 90 5.01 9.61 5.94
CA ALA A 90 5.68 9.59 4.64
C ALA A 90 5.57 8.23 3.94
N HIS A 91 5.53 7.12 4.67
CA HIS A 91 5.32 5.79 4.09
C HIS A 91 3.88 5.65 3.59
N LEU A 92 2.90 6.04 4.41
CA LEU A 92 1.50 6.07 3.98
C LEU A 92 1.29 6.95 2.74
N GLY A 93 2.00 8.08 2.64
CA GLY A 93 2.02 8.93 1.45
C GLY A 93 2.52 8.21 0.19
N ARG A 94 3.60 7.43 0.29
CA ARG A 94 4.12 6.63 -0.84
C ARG A 94 3.12 5.57 -1.30
N GLN A 95 2.48 4.88 -0.36
CA GLN A 95 1.46 3.87 -0.68
C GLN A 95 0.27 4.49 -1.41
N TRP A 96 -0.23 5.62 -0.92
CA TRP A 96 -1.30 6.37 -1.58
C TRP A 96 -0.88 6.87 -2.98
N ALA A 97 0.34 7.39 -3.12
CA ALA A 97 0.85 7.85 -4.41
C ALA A 97 0.98 6.72 -5.43
N ALA A 98 1.44 5.54 -5.01
CA ALA A 98 1.51 4.35 -5.88
C ALA A 98 0.12 3.94 -6.39
N LEU A 99 -0.90 4.01 -5.53
CA LEU A 99 -2.27 3.67 -5.88
C LEU A 99 -2.90 4.66 -6.88
N THR A 100 -2.49 5.93 -6.84
CA THR A 100 -3.08 7.02 -7.63
C THR A 100 -2.26 7.42 -8.86
N ALA A 101 -1.09 6.82 -9.08
CA ALA A 101 -0.16 7.23 -10.14
C ALA A 101 -0.59 6.85 -11.57
N ASP A 102 -1.25 5.69 -11.74
CA ASP A 102 -1.56 5.13 -13.05
C ASP A 102 -2.93 5.58 -13.56
N VAL A 103 -2.97 6.77 -14.18
CA VAL A 103 -4.20 7.35 -14.75
C VAL A 103 -4.87 6.41 -15.77
N PRO A 104 -4.16 5.77 -16.72
CA PRO A 104 -4.75 4.76 -17.61
C PRO A 104 -5.42 3.60 -16.86
N ALA A 105 -4.78 3.04 -15.84
CA ALA A 105 -5.36 1.94 -15.06
C ALA A 105 -6.60 2.39 -14.27
N LEU A 106 -6.56 3.57 -13.65
CA LEU A 106 -7.71 4.16 -12.95
C LEU A 106 -8.87 4.48 -13.92
N SER A 107 -8.54 4.86 -15.15
CA SER A 107 -9.53 5.18 -16.18
C SER A 107 -10.18 3.94 -16.80
N ALA A 108 -9.55 2.77 -16.64
CA ALA A 108 -10.03 1.52 -17.21
C ALA A 108 -11.45 1.22 -16.69
N SER A 109 -12.34 0.94 -17.64
CA SER A 109 -13.70 0.56 -17.34
C SER A 109 -13.87 -0.94 -17.53
N GLU A 110 -14.67 -1.53 -16.67
CA GLU A 110 -15.14 -2.90 -16.80
C GLU A 110 -16.65 -2.91 -17.02
N GLN A 111 -17.18 -4.02 -17.53
CA GLN A 111 -18.60 -4.21 -17.72
C GLN A 111 -19.10 -5.29 -16.77
N LYS A 112 -20.08 -4.95 -15.92
CA LYS A 112 -20.62 -5.84 -14.89
C LYS A 112 -22.11 -5.54 -14.68
N ASP A 113 -22.93 -6.57 -14.62
CA ASP A 113 -24.37 -6.48 -14.37
C ASP A 113 -25.12 -5.49 -15.28
N GLY A 114 -24.67 -5.36 -16.54
CA GLY A 114 -25.25 -4.44 -17.54
C GLY A 114 -24.82 -2.98 -17.41
N GLY A 115 -23.96 -2.66 -16.44
CA GLY A 115 -23.38 -1.33 -16.23
C GLY A 115 -21.90 -1.27 -16.58
N VAL A 116 -21.42 -0.05 -16.80
CA VAL A 116 -19.98 0.27 -16.88
C VAL A 116 -19.52 0.73 -15.50
N TRP A 117 -18.48 0.11 -14.97
CA TRP A 117 -17.90 0.44 -13.66
C TRP A 117 -16.39 0.69 -13.80
N HIS A 118 -15.82 1.46 -12.88
CA HIS A 118 -14.41 1.84 -12.87
C HIS A 118 -13.75 1.32 -11.60
N PRO A 119 -13.48 0.00 -11.51
CA PRO A 119 -13.08 -0.64 -10.25
C PRO A 119 -11.83 0.01 -9.65
N ARG A 120 -10.83 0.27 -10.48
CA ARG A 120 -9.57 0.87 -10.03
C ARG A 120 -9.73 2.28 -9.48
N ALA A 121 -10.59 3.09 -10.09
CA ALA A 121 -10.91 4.40 -9.56
C ALA A 121 -11.68 4.31 -8.24
N GLU A 122 -12.61 3.36 -8.14
CA GLU A 122 -13.39 3.13 -6.92
C GLU A 122 -12.50 2.69 -5.74
N ASP A 123 -11.62 1.71 -5.97
CA ASP A 123 -10.66 1.22 -4.97
C ASP A 123 -9.72 2.34 -4.49
N ALA A 124 -9.17 3.11 -5.44
CA ALA A 124 -8.30 4.24 -5.14
C ALA A 124 -9.02 5.33 -4.36
N GLY A 125 -10.28 5.61 -4.72
CA GLY A 125 -11.14 6.55 -4.01
C GLY A 125 -11.38 6.08 -2.57
N PHE A 126 -11.78 4.82 -2.40
CA PHE A 126 -12.02 4.22 -1.09
C PHE A 126 -10.78 4.29 -0.18
N PHE A 127 -9.61 3.94 -0.70
CA PHE A 127 -8.35 4.06 0.03
C PHE A 127 -8.06 5.51 0.42
N THR A 128 -8.21 6.43 -0.54
CA THR A 128 -7.99 7.87 -0.33
C THR A 128 -8.91 8.43 0.75
N GLY A 129 -10.18 8.02 0.80
CA GLY A 129 -11.12 8.47 1.82
C GLY A 129 -10.72 8.04 3.24
N GLY A 130 -10.21 6.82 3.42
CA GLY A 130 -9.73 6.35 4.71
C GLY A 130 -8.49 7.10 5.19
N VAL A 131 -7.56 7.39 4.26
CA VAL A 131 -6.39 8.24 4.51
C VAL A 131 -6.80 9.67 4.85
N ALA A 132 -7.75 10.25 4.10
CA ALA A 132 -8.27 11.59 4.34
C ALA A 132 -8.87 11.71 5.75
N ALA A 133 -9.70 10.74 6.16
CA ALA A 133 -10.28 10.72 7.50
C ALA A 133 -9.23 10.68 8.61
N ALA A 134 -8.17 9.89 8.45
CA ALA A 134 -7.08 9.80 9.43
C ALA A 134 -6.24 11.09 9.48
N LEU A 135 -5.91 11.68 8.33
CA LEU A 135 -5.15 12.92 8.24
C LEU A 135 -5.91 14.13 8.79
N SER A 136 -7.22 14.21 8.57
CA SER A 136 -8.08 15.26 9.14
C SER A 136 -8.06 15.26 10.67
N GLN A 137 -7.86 14.10 11.30
CA GLN A 137 -7.72 13.99 12.76
C GLN A 137 -6.30 14.28 13.25
N LYS A 138 -5.29 14.22 12.37
CA LYS A 138 -3.87 14.38 12.69
C LYS A 138 -3.19 15.36 11.71
N PRO A 139 -3.57 16.65 11.73
CA PRO A 139 -3.06 17.64 10.76
C PRO A 139 -1.55 17.86 10.84
N LYS A 140 -0.91 17.54 11.98
CA LYS A 140 0.56 17.62 12.13
C LYS A 140 1.31 16.66 11.22
N ALA A 141 0.67 15.58 10.76
CA ALA A 141 1.28 14.59 9.88
C ALA A 141 1.15 14.93 8.38
N LEU A 142 0.38 15.96 8.02
CA LEU A 142 0.15 16.37 6.64
C LEU A 142 1.44 16.69 5.87
N PRO A 143 2.44 17.42 6.43
CA PRO A 143 3.67 17.72 5.70
C PRO A 143 4.47 16.47 5.34
N ASP A 144 4.61 15.54 6.29
CA ASP A 144 5.37 14.29 6.08
C ASP A 144 4.65 13.36 5.10
N PHE A 145 3.32 13.27 5.19
CA PHE A 145 2.51 12.55 4.22
C PHE A 145 2.67 13.15 2.82
N ALA A 146 2.54 14.48 2.68
CA ALA A 146 2.68 15.17 1.40
C ALA A 146 4.06 14.95 0.77
N GLN A 147 5.13 15.02 1.59
CA GLN A 147 6.48 14.69 1.16
C GLN A 147 6.58 13.25 0.64
N GLY A 148 6.04 12.28 1.39
CA GLY A 148 6.02 10.88 0.98
C GLY A 148 5.24 10.63 -0.31
N ALA A 149 4.14 11.35 -0.48
CA ALA A 149 3.28 11.29 -1.65
C ALA A 149 3.84 12.05 -2.87
N GLY A 150 4.91 12.84 -2.70
CA GLY A 150 5.48 13.66 -3.77
C GLY A 150 4.56 14.80 -4.23
N VAL A 151 3.73 15.33 -3.32
CA VAL A 151 2.80 16.43 -3.58
C VAL A 151 3.06 17.62 -2.65
N ALA A 152 2.59 18.80 -3.02
CA ALA A 152 2.63 19.94 -2.12
C ALA A 152 1.63 19.73 -0.97
N PRO A 153 1.96 20.14 0.27
CA PRO A 153 1.02 20.07 1.40
C PRO A 153 -0.21 20.96 1.15
N PRO A 154 -1.36 20.65 1.77
CA PRO A 154 -2.58 21.42 1.59
C PRO A 154 -2.39 22.86 2.09
N ALA A 155 -3.09 23.80 1.47
CA ALA A 155 -3.14 25.17 1.96
C ALA A 155 -3.79 25.21 3.36
N PRO A 156 -3.45 26.21 4.21
CA PRO A 156 -4.07 26.34 5.52
C PRO A 156 -5.60 26.40 5.43
N GLY A 157 -6.29 25.47 6.10
CA GLY A 157 -7.76 25.39 6.10
C GLY A 157 -8.38 24.74 4.86
N GLN A 158 -7.59 24.25 3.91
CA GLN A 158 -8.08 23.43 2.80
C GLN A 158 -8.59 22.08 3.32
N ASP A 159 -9.71 21.62 2.77
CA ASP A 159 -10.23 20.29 3.08
C ASP A 159 -9.25 19.20 2.58
N VAL A 160 -8.97 18.22 3.44
CA VAL A 160 -7.97 17.18 3.15
C VAL A 160 -8.45 16.26 2.02
N ALA A 161 -9.74 15.94 1.99
CA ALA A 161 -10.30 15.07 0.96
C ALA A 161 -10.29 15.77 -0.40
N GLU A 162 -10.64 17.06 -0.45
CA GLU A 162 -10.51 17.90 -1.64
C GLU A 162 -9.07 17.97 -2.14
N TRP A 163 -8.11 18.23 -1.25
CA TRP A 163 -6.69 18.28 -1.58
C TRP A 163 -6.18 16.97 -2.18
N LEU A 164 -6.55 15.81 -1.61
CA LEU A 164 -6.15 14.51 -2.15
C LEU A 164 -6.85 14.21 -3.48
N SER A 165 -8.12 14.59 -3.66
CA SER A 165 -8.86 14.41 -4.91
C SER A 165 -8.25 15.19 -6.08
N ALA A 166 -7.60 16.34 -5.82
CA ALA A 166 -6.91 17.12 -6.86
C ALA A 166 -5.81 16.32 -7.61
N ARG A 167 -5.24 15.29 -6.97
CA ARG A 167 -4.22 14.42 -7.60
C ARG A 167 -4.74 13.70 -8.84
N VAL A 168 -6.04 13.43 -8.90
CA VAL A 168 -6.68 12.65 -9.95
C VAL A 168 -7.54 13.52 -10.88
N ASP A 169 -7.23 14.82 -10.99
CA ASP A 169 -7.91 15.77 -11.91
C ASP A 169 -7.82 15.39 -13.39
N ALA A 170 -6.81 14.61 -13.76
CA ALA A 170 -6.66 14.12 -15.12
C ALA A 170 -7.61 12.95 -15.48
N LEU A 171 -8.36 12.40 -14.51
CA LEU A 171 -9.26 11.28 -14.80
C LEU A 171 -10.43 11.70 -15.70
N PRO A 172 -10.86 10.84 -16.64
CA PRO A 172 -12.11 11.00 -17.35
C PRO A 172 -13.29 11.08 -16.38
N ARG A 173 -14.32 11.87 -16.72
CA ARG A 173 -15.48 12.14 -15.86
C ARG A 173 -16.09 10.89 -15.18
N PRO A 174 -16.32 9.76 -15.88
CA PRO A 174 -16.89 8.57 -15.25
C PRO A 174 -15.97 7.95 -14.18
N ALA A 175 -14.68 7.84 -14.46
CA ALA A 175 -13.69 7.33 -13.50
C ALA A 175 -13.53 8.29 -12.31
N ARG A 176 -13.50 9.60 -12.58
CA ARG A 176 -13.44 10.62 -11.53
C ARG A 176 -14.65 10.54 -10.59
N ALA A 177 -15.86 10.41 -11.14
CA ALA A 177 -17.07 10.29 -10.34
C ALA A 177 -17.04 9.04 -9.44
N ALA A 178 -16.57 7.90 -9.96
CA ALA A 178 -16.41 6.68 -9.17
C ALA A 178 -15.40 6.88 -8.02
N PHE A 179 -14.26 7.51 -8.31
CA PHE A 179 -13.26 7.85 -7.30
C PHE A 179 -13.83 8.74 -6.20
N ASP A 180 -14.45 9.87 -6.57
CA ASP A 180 -14.97 10.84 -5.59
C ASP A 180 -16.10 10.22 -4.75
N GLN A 181 -16.98 9.42 -5.36
CA GLN A 181 -18.04 8.73 -4.63
C GLN A 181 -17.46 7.78 -3.57
N ALA A 182 -16.46 6.97 -3.93
CA ALA A 182 -15.83 6.04 -3.00
C ALA A 182 -15.02 6.76 -1.92
N LEU A 183 -14.33 7.85 -2.28
CA LEU A 183 -13.62 8.72 -1.36
C LEU A 183 -14.55 9.28 -0.30
N HIS A 184 -15.69 9.86 -0.69
CA HIS A 184 -16.63 10.42 0.28
C HIS A 184 -17.29 9.33 1.14
N ALA A 185 -17.63 8.17 0.56
CA ALA A 185 -18.20 7.05 1.31
C ALA A 185 -17.23 6.48 2.37
N SER A 186 -15.94 6.48 2.07
CA SER A 186 -14.89 6.01 2.97
C SER A 186 -14.43 7.07 3.99
N ALA A 187 -14.48 8.36 3.63
CA ALA A 187 -14.14 9.47 4.52
C ALA A 187 -15.22 9.77 5.57
N ALA A 188 -16.48 9.39 5.31
CA ALA A 188 -17.57 9.56 6.25
C ALA A 188 -17.41 8.66 7.50
N SER A 189 -17.19 9.28 8.66
CA SER A 189 -17.21 8.67 9.99
C SER A 189 -18.60 8.72 10.63
#